data_AF-A0A957RKD4-F1
#
_entry.id   AF-A0A957RKD4-F1
#
_cell.length_a   1.000
_cell.length_b   1.000
_cell.length_c   1.000
_cell.angle_alpha   90.00
_cell.angle_beta   90.00
_cell.angle_gamma   90.00
#
_symmetry.space_group_name_H-M   'P 1'
#
loop_
_entity.id
_entity.type
_entity.pdbx_description
1 polymer ?
#
loop_
_entity_poly.entity_id
_entity_poly.type
_entity_poly.pdbx_seq_one_letter_code
_entity_poly.pdbx_strand_id
1 'polypeptide(L)'
;MHKFARFKLRRPFQLVATFLFGILSTAGLAMLLGAALPAEAQDGQDIYLPVINKELPPAAVSDYVLLGWNDLGMHCYNRDFQDLGVLPPYNTLWAQVIKRGNPPVIMTDTVTVTYRFPDNTYSVGKSNFWTYAKQLFGVDLAPDMGLAGFGLSGDMEAKADHFVAEGIPLTEFSDSNPTVRDPYQLAELVA
;
A
#
# COMPACT_ATOMS: atom_id res chain seq x y z
N MET A 1 63.46 30.07 51.60
CA MET A 1 62.93 28.99 52.48
C MET A 1 62.96 27.71 51.67
N HIS A 2 64.07 26.97 51.74
CA HIS A 2 64.26 25.68 52.44
C HIS A 2 64.11 24.47 51.51
N LYS A 3 65.20 23.68 51.47
CA LYS A 3 65.59 22.60 50.54
C LYS A 3 64.92 21.25 50.85
N PHE A 4 65.28 20.25 50.02
CA PHE A 4 65.27 18.77 50.19
C PHE A 4 64.19 18.06 49.36
N ALA A 5 64.41 16.92 48.70
CA ALA A 5 65.57 16.05 48.46
C ALA A 5 65.26 15.14 47.25
N ARG A 6 66.30 14.55 46.66
CA ARG A 6 66.19 13.43 45.70
C ARG A 6 65.69 12.16 46.41
N PHE A 7 64.88 11.33 45.73
CA PHE A 7 64.99 9.88 45.93
C PHE A 7 64.61 9.09 44.67
N LYS A 8 65.43 8.08 44.37
CA LYS A 8 65.33 7.14 43.25
C LYS A 8 65.24 5.75 43.88
N LEU A 9 64.23 4.94 43.57
CA LEU A 9 64.21 3.49 43.82
C LEU A 9 63.19 2.87 42.86
N ARG A 10 63.56 2.32 41.69
CA ARG A 10 64.00 0.92 41.43
C ARG A 10 63.14 -0.16 42.11
N ARG A 11 62.16 -0.69 41.33
CA ARG A 11 61.76 -2.11 41.04
C ARG A 11 61.58 -3.09 42.23
N PRO A 12 61.06 -4.31 42.02
CA PRO A 12 60.00 -4.84 41.14
C PRO A 12 58.93 -5.56 42.01
N PHE A 13 57.83 -6.08 41.45
CA PHE A 13 57.28 -7.39 41.85
C PHE A 13 56.07 -7.70 40.95
N GLN A 14 56.36 -8.41 39.85
CA GLN A 14 55.41 -9.32 39.22
C GLN A 14 54.99 -10.40 40.22
N LEU A 15 53.89 -11.08 39.90
CA LEU A 15 53.31 -12.23 40.59
C LEU A 15 52.45 -11.89 41.82
N VAL A 16 51.21 -11.47 41.55
CA VAL A 16 50.05 -12.14 42.16
C VAL A 16 48.97 -12.30 41.09
N ALA A 17 48.94 -13.50 40.52
CA ALA A 17 47.76 -14.25 40.06
C ALA A 17 46.67 -13.43 39.30
N THR A 18 46.55 -13.47 37.98
CA THR A 18 46.51 -14.65 37.09
C THR A 18 45.70 -15.83 37.65
N PHE A 19 44.56 -15.59 38.33
CA PHE A 19 43.57 -16.63 38.60
C PHE A 19 42.12 -16.10 38.69
N LEU A 20 41.79 -15.05 37.92
CA LEU A 20 40.39 -14.62 37.71
C LEU A 20 40.03 -14.42 36.23
N PHE A 21 40.88 -14.89 35.32
CA PHE A 21 40.66 -14.84 33.86
C PHE A 21 40.61 -16.24 33.21
N GLY A 22 40.42 -17.30 34.01
CA GLY A 22 40.46 -18.70 33.57
C GLY A 22 39.14 -19.47 33.68
N ILE A 23 38.06 -18.84 34.15
CA ILE A 23 36.71 -19.46 34.23
C ILE A 23 35.69 -18.70 33.36
N LEU A 24 36.09 -17.57 32.75
CA LEU A 24 35.25 -16.84 31.80
C LEU A 24 35.49 -17.23 30.32
N SER A 25 36.32 -18.25 30.06
CA SER A 25 36.74 -18.63 28.70
C SER A 25 36.25 -20.00 28.22
N THR A 26 35.50 -20.75 29.02
CA THR A 26 34.82 -21.99 28.56
C THR A 26 33.30 -21.91 28.54
N ALA A 27 32.69 -20.90 29.16
CA ALA A 27 31.25 -20.61 29.00
C ALA A 27 30.95 -19.63 27.85
N GLY A 28 31.94 -18.83 27.41
CA GLY A 28 31.76 -17.82 26.37
C GLY A 28 31.90 -18.33 24.93
N LEU A 29 32.49 -19.50 24.71
CA LEU A 29 32.71 -20.04 23.36
C LEU A 29 31.63 -21.04 22.90
N ALA A 30 30.78 -21.52 23.81
CA ALA A 30 29.57 -22.27 23.44
C ALA A 30 28.40 -21.35 23.01
N MET A 31 28.52 -20.03 23.22
CA MET A 31 27.56 -19.03 22.73
C MET A 31 27.94 -18.41 21.37
N LEU A 32 29.09 -18.77 20.78
CA LEU A 32 29.50 -18.33 19.44
C LEU A 32 29.44 -19.42 18.36
N LEU A 33 28.90 -20.60 18.70
CA LEU A 33 28.31 -21.52 17.73
C LEU A 33 26.84 -21.68 18.10
N GLY A 34 26.07 -20.59 17.98
CA GLY A 34 24.63 -20.71 17.82
C GLY A 34 24.40 -21.59 16.60
N ALA A 35 23.92 -22.81 16.84
CA ALA A 35 23.47 -23.71 15.80
C ALA A 35 22.63 -22.90 14.81
N ALA A 36 22.97 -22.98 13.53
CA ALA A 36 22.01 -22.70 12.47
C ALA A 36 20.88 -23.70 12.68
N LEU A 37 19.88 -23.31 13.46
CA LEU A 37 18.58 -23.95 13.43
C LEU A 37 18.16 -23.88 11.96
N PRO A 38 17.77 -24.99 11.31
CA PRO A 38 17.11 -24.88 10.02
C PRO A 38 15.97 -23.88 10.23
N ALA A 39 15.85 -22.90 9.33
CA ALA A 39 14.70 -22.04 9.31
C ALA A 39 13.49 -22.98 9.17
N GLU A 40 12.78 -23.21 10.28
CA GLU A 40 11.45 -23.79 10.22
C GLU A 40 10.67 -22.92 9.25
N ALA A 41 10.25 -23.53 8.14
CA ALA A 41 9.31 -22.91 7.25
C ALA A 41 8.15 -22.43 8.13
N GLN A 42 7.89 -21.12 8.11
CA GLN A 42 6.74 -20.54 8.79
C GLN A 42 5.49 -21.11 8.10
N ASP A 43 5.04 -22.28 8.56
CA ASP A 43 3.75 -22.85 8.24
C ASP A 43 2.71 -22.03 9.00
N GLY A 44 2.19 -21.01 8.33
CA GLY A 44 1.32 -20.02 8.93
C GLY A 44 1.69 -18.60 8.53
N GLN A 45 1.77 -18.32 7.22
CA GLN A 45 1.41 -16.97 6.80
C GLN A 45 -0.09 -16.84 7.00
N ASP A 46 -0.49 -16.32 8.16
CA ASP A 46 -1.73 -15.57 8.23
C ASP A 46 -1.56 -14.39 7.26
N ILE A 47 -2.07 -14.58 6.05
CA ILE A 47 -2.12 -13.55 5.03
C ILE A 47 -3.03 -12.46 5.59
N TYR A 48 -2.43 -11.41 6.15
CA TYR A 48 -3.10 -10.16 6.52
C TYR A 48 -3.46 -9.37 5.25
N LEU A 49 -4.19 -10.00 4.33
CA LEU A 49 -5.11 -9.25 3.51
C LEU A 49 -6.36 -9.10 4.37
N PRO A 50 -6.99 -7.91 4.46
CA PRO A 50 -8.39 -7.83 4.83
C PRO A 50 -9.18 -8.52 3.70
N VAL A 51 -9.11 -9.84 3.63
CA VAL A 51 -10.18 -10.63 3.03
C VAL A 51 -11.36 -10.32 3.93
N ILE A 52 -12.21 -9.41 3.48
CA ILE A 52 -13.55 -9.30 4.02
C ILE A 52 -14.13 -10.68 3.77
N ASN A 53 -14.08 -11.54 4.78
CA ASN A 53 -14.73 -12.83 4.80
C ASN A 53 -16.23 -12.54 4.84
N LYS A 54 -16.79 -12.14 3.69
CA LYS A 54 -18.17 -12.45 3.43
C LYS A 54 -18.16 -13.97 3.41
N GLU A 55 -18.71 -14.56 4.46
CA GLU A 55 -18.88 -16.01 4.61
C GLU A 55 -19.68 -16.48 3.39
N LEU A 56 -18.96 -16.80 2.32
CA LEU A 56 -19.55 -17.32 1.11
C LEU A 56 -19.98 -18.73 1.52
N PRO A 57 -21.26 -19.12 1.30
CA PRO A 57 -21.62 -20.53 1.36
C PRO A 57 -20.60 -21.32 0.52
N PRO A 58 -20.41 -22.63 0.74
CA PRO A 58 -19.48 -23.46 -0.05
C PRO A 58 -19.96 -23.59 -1.50
N ALA A 59 -19.99 -22.47 -2.21
CA ALA A 59 -19.96 -22.35 -3.64
C ALA A 59 -18.56 -22.76 -4.07
N ALA A 60 -18.47 -23.46 -5.19
CA ALA A 60 -17.22 -23.83 -5.81
C ALA A 60 -16.24 -22.65 -5.73
N VAL A 61 -15.09 -22.88 -5.08
CA VAL A 61 -14.01 -21.89 -5.06
C VAL A 61 -13.69 -21.61 -6.52
N SER A 62 -13.93 -20.38 -6.97
CA SER A 62 -13.62 -20.00 -8.36
C SER A 62 -12.16 -20.30 -8.66
N ASP A 63 -11.88 -20.82 -9.86
CA ASP A 63 -10.53 -21.01 -10.38
C ASP A 63 -9.75 -19.69 -10.47
N TYR A 64 -10.45 -18.55 -10.37
CA TYR A 64 -9.88 -17.21 -10.42
C TYR A 64 -10.11 -16.43 -9.13
N VAL A 65 -9.16 -15.57 -8.80
CA VAL A 65 -9.23 -14.58 -7.72
C VAL A 65 -9.10 -13.20 -8.34
N LEU A 66 -10.06 -12.32 -8.07
CA LEU A 66 -9.95 -10.90 -8.39
C LEU A 66 -9.55 -10.15 -7.11
N LEU A 67 -8.39 -9.53 -7.14
CA LEU A 67 -7.93 -8.60 -6.11
C LEU A 67 -8.07 -7.19 -6.66
N GLY A 68 -8.63 -6.28 -5.87
CA GLY A 68 -8.79 -4.89 -6.29
C GLY A 68 -8.58 -3.94 -5.12
N TRP A 69 -7.98 -2.79 -5.41
CA TRP A 69 -7.73 -1.74 -4.44
C TRP A 69 -7.71 -0.38 -5.14
N ASN A 70 -7.99 0.66 -4.38
CA ASN A 70 -7.62 2.01 -4.79
C ASN A 70 -6.21 2.30 -4.25
N ASP A 71 -5.42 3.11 -4.95
CA ASP A 71 -4.05 3.51 -4.56
C ASP A 71 -3.98 4.31 -3.22
N LEU A 72 -3.51 5.56 -3.21
CA LEU A 72 -3.64 6.45 -2.05
C LEU A 72 -5.12 6.84 -1.83
N GLY A 73 -5.86 7.04 -2.91
CA GLY A 73 -7.20 7.61 -2.90
C GLY A 73 -7.24 9.12 -2.75
N MET A 74 -8.42 9.66 -2.99
CA MET A 74 -8.64 11.10 -2.95
C MET A 74 -9.00 11.60 -1.57
N HIS A 75 -8.04 12.28 -0.97
CA HIS A 75 -8.24 12.99 0.29
C HIS A 75 -8.54 14.47 0.11
N CYS A 76 -8.13 15.06 -1.01
CA CYS A 76 -8.21 16.49 -1.25
C CYS A 76 -8.65 16.76 -2.68
N TYR A 77 -9.73 17.50 -2.88
CA TYR A 77 -10.00 18.22 -4.13
C TYR A 77 -10.82 19.47 -3.79
N ASN A 78 -10.92 20.39 -4.73
CA ASN A 78 -11.66 21.62 -4.49
C ASN A 78 -13.17 21.39 -4.52
N ARG A 79 -13.88 21.96 -3.53
CA ARG A 79 -15.34 22.09 -3.61
C ARG A 79 -15.75 22.99 -4.79
N ASP A 80 -14.95 24.02 -5.06
CA ASP A 80 -15.15 25.00 -6.13
C ASP A 80 -13.81 25.29 -6.83
N PHE A 81 -13.78 25.13 -8.15
CA PHE A 81 -12.61 25.28 -9.01
C PHE A 81 -12.51 26.66 -9.70
N GLN A 82 -13.39 27.63 -9.40
CA GLN A 82 -13.38 28.92 -10.08
C GLN A 82 -12.06 29.70 -9.93
N ASP A 83 -11.50 29.71 -8.71
CA ASP A 83 -10.36 30.57 -8.39
C ASP A 83 -9.03 29.78 -8.31
N LEU A 84 -9.07 28.50 -7.92
CA LEU A 84 -7.91 27.64 -7.73
C LEU A 84 -8.29 26.16 -7.86
N GLY A 85 -7.39 25.34 -8.42
CA GLY A 85 -7.42 23.88 -8.30
C GLY A 85 -6.15 23.36 -7.63
N VAL A 86 -6.26 22.83 -6.40
CA VAL A 86 -5.14 22.18 -5.70
C VAL A 86 -4.91 20.80 -6.30
N LEU A 87 -5.98 20.00 -6.38
CA LEU A 87 -6.00 18.69 -7.04
C LEU A 87 -7.38 18.51 -7.70
N PRO A 88 -7.44 17.81 -8.85
CA PRO A 88 -8.70 17.39 -9.48
C PRO A 88 -9.36 16.25 -8.68
N PRO A 89 -10.65 15.95 -8.88
CA PRO A 89 -11.19 14.65 -8.48
C PRO A 89 -10.44 13.53 -9.23
N TYR A 90 -9.82 12.58 -8.51
CA TYR A 90 -8.86 11.64 -9.12
C TYR A 90 -8.63 10.34 -8.33
N ASN A 91 -9.43 9.30 -8.53
CA ASN A 91 -9.12 7.98 -7.95
C ASN A 91 -8.47 7.06 -8.98
N THR A 92 -7.57 6.19 -8.50
CA THR A 92 -6.92 5.17 -9.34
C THR A 92 -7.24 3.79 -8.78
N LEU A 93 -8.09 3.06 -9.48
CA LEU A 93 -8.36 1.65 -9.17
C LEU A 93 -7.33 0.76 -9.84
N TRP A 94 -6.84 -0.20 -9.07
CA TRP A 94 -5.98 -1.28 -9.50
C TRP A 94 -6.70 -2.60 -9.30
N ALA A 95 -6.48 -3.55 -10.20
CA ALA A 95 -6.94 -4.91 -10.04
C ALA A 95 -5.97 -5.93 -10.61
N GLN A 96 -5.94 -7.13 -10.02
CA GLN A 96 -5.25 -8.29 -10.57
C GLN A 96 -6.17 -9.49 -10.58
N VAL A 97 -6.23 -10.17 -11.72
CA VAL A 97 -6.91 -11.46 -11.86
C VAL A 97 -5.86 -12.56 -11.78
N ILE A 98 -6.03 -13.46 -10.82
CA ILE A 98 -5.09 -14.55 -10.58
C ILE A 98 -5.81 -15.86 -10.84
N LYS A 99 -5.34 -16.64 -11.80
CA LYS A 99 -5.73 -18.04 -11.95
C LYS A 99 -5.05 -18.86 -10.86
N ARG A 100 -5.84 -19.51 -10.02
CA ARG A 100 -5.37 -20.42 -8.98
C ARG A 100 -4.64 -21.60 -9.63
N GLY A 101 -3.54 -22.01 -9.00
CA GLY A 101 -2.68 -23.07 -9.48
C GLY A 101 -1.38 -23.13 -8.70
N ASN A 102 -0.48 -24.02 -9.08
CA ASN A 102 0.88 -24.09 -8.56
C ASN A 102 1.87 -24.17 -9.74
N PRO A 103 2.52 -23.07 -10.14
CA PRO A 103 2.39 -21.72 -9.57
C PRO A 103 1.06 -21.03 -9.95
N PRO A 104 0.60 -20.02 -9.17
CA PRO A 104 -0.47 -19.14 -9.60
C PRO A 104 -0.05 -18.32 -10.83
N VAL A 105 -1.01 -17.93 -11.65
CA VAL A 105 -0.75 -17.18 -12.89
C VAL A 105 -1.57 -15.90 -12.89
N ILE A 106 -0.91 -14.76 -13.09
CA ILE A 106 -1.57 -13.47 -13.32
C ILE A 106 -2.14 -13.48 -14.74
N MET A 107 -3.40 -13.09 -14.87
CA MET A 107 -4.17 -13.12 -16.11
C MET A 107 -4.47 -11.68 -16.54
N THR A 108 -4.02 -11.30 -17.73
CA THR A 108 -4.31 -9.98 -18.34
C THR A 108 -4.76 -10.10 -19.80
N ASP A 109 -4.27 -11.10 -20.54
CA ASP A 109 -4.50 -11.22 -21.99
C ASP A 109 -5.88 -11.76 -22.41
N THR A 110 -6.53 -12.57 -21.56
CA THR A 110 -7.78 -13.29 -21.92
C THR A 110 -8.94 -13.00 -20.99
N VAL A 111 -8.81 -11.97 -20.15
CA VAL A 111 -9.83 -11.57 -19.17
C VAL A 111 -10.02 -10.05 -19.27
N THR A 112 -11.21 -9.57 -18.96
CA THR A 112 -11.51 -8.14 -18.93
C THR A 112 -12.02 -7.80 -17.55
N VAL A 113 -11.45 -6.78 -16.91
CA VAL A 113 -11.95 -6.30 -15.63
C VAL A 113 -12.77 -5.04 -15.86
N THR A 114 -13.96 -5.01 -15.29
CA THR A 114 -14.84 -3.83 -15.27
C THR A 114 -15.00 -3.31 -13.86
N TYR A 115 -15.22 -2.01 -13.73
CA TYR A 115 -15.49 -1.36 -12.46
C TYR A 115 -16.76 -0.50 -12.54
N ARG A 116 -17.41 -0.27 -11.40
CA ARG A 116 -18.43 0.77 -11.23
C ARG A 116 -18.56 1.20 -9.79
N PHE A 117 -19.10 2.40 -9.58
CA PHE A 117 -19.56 2.88 -8.27
C PHE A 117 -21.10 2.81 -8.20
N PRO A 118 -21.70 1.88 -7.43
CA PRO A 118 -23.14 1.61 -7.49
C PRO A 118 -24.06 2.80 -7.24
N ASP A 119 -23.67 3.72 -6.36
CA ASP A 119 -24.43 4.92 -5.99
C ASP A 119 -23.62 6.19 -6.25
N ASN A 120 -22.75 6.20 -7.27
CA ASN A 120 -22.00 7.40 -7.67
C ASN A 120 -21.69 7.38 -9.17
N THR A 121 -22.75 7.49 -9.96
CA THR A 121 -22.70 7.29 -11.42
C THR A 121 -22.35 8.55 -12.21
N TYR A 122 -22.39 9.73 -11.56
CA TYR A 122 -22.04 11.02 -12.16
C TYR A 122 -21.40 11.95 -11.13
N SER A 123 -20.68 12.97 -11.60
CA SER A 123 -19.99 13.97 -10.76
C SER A 123 -20.13 15.43 -11.23
N VAL A 124 -20.50 15.69 -12.49
CA VAL A 124 -20.67 17.07 -13.02
C VAL A 124 -21.74 17.90 -12.29
N GLY A 125 -22.69 17.26 -11.61
CA GLY A 125 -23.68 17.93 -10.75
C GLY A 125 -23.25 18.11 -9.28
N LYS A 126 -22.10 17.53 -8.90
CA LYS A 126 -21.58 17.48 -7.52
C LYS A 126 -20.33 18.35 -7.36
N SER A 127 -19.67 18.69 -8.46
CA SER A 127 -18.52 19.59 -8.53
C SER A 127 -18.53 20.38 -9.83
N ASN A 128 -17.94 21.58 -9.84
CA ASN A 128 -17.80 22.42 -11.03
C ASN A 128 -16.46 22.21 -11.77
N PHE A 129 -15.73 21.12 -11.47
CA PHE A 129 -14.43 20.80 -12.04
C PHE A 129 -14.37 20.90 -13.59
N TRP A 130 -15.31 20.27 -14.29
CA TRP A 130 -15.32 20.24 -15.77
C TRP A 130 -15.42 21.62 -16.41
N THR A 131 -16.14 22.56 -15.78
CA THR A 131 -16.22 23.95 -16.25
C THR A 131 -14.85 24.63 -16.31
N TYR A 132 -13.96 24.30 -15.37
CA TYR A 132 -12.65 24.94 -15.20
C TYR A 132 -11.48 24.05 -15.62
N ALA A 133 -11.73 22.78 -16.00
CA ALA A 133 -10.70 21.82 -16.39
C ALA A 133 -9.79 22.36 -17.50
N LYS A 134 -10.36 23.06 -18.50
CA LYS A 134 -9.57 23.64 -19.60
C LYS A 134 -8.64 24.75 -19.12
N GLN A 135 -9.13 25.62 -18.24
CA GLN A 135 -8.37 26.76 -17.72
C GLN A 135 -7.27 26.31 -16.75
N LEU A 136 -7.58 25.36 -15.87
CA LEU A 136 -6.68 24.94 -14.78
C LEU A 136 -5.71 23.82 -15.19
N PHE A 137 -6.15 22.90 -16.06
CA PHE A 137 -5.39 21.70 -16.43
C PHE A 137 -5.10 21.61 -17.93
N GLY A 138 -5.59 22.55 -18.75
CA GLY A 138 -5.31 22.59 -20.18
C GLY A 138 -6.10 21.57 -21.01
N VAL A 139 -6.97 20.77 -20.39
CA VAL A 139 -7.73 19.69 -21.04
C VAL A 139 -9.19 20.06 -21.14
N ASP A 140 -9.78 19.83 -22.32
CA ASP A 140 -11.24 19.91 -22.50
C ASP A 140 -11.82 18.51 -22.23
N LEU A 141 -12.58 18.38 -21.15
CA LEU A 141 -13.09 17.08 -20.68
C LEU A 141 -14.57 16.99 -20.98
N ALA A 142 -14.98 15.82 -21.50
CA ALA A 142 -16.40 15.46 -21.50
C ALA A 142 -16.91 15.37 -20.05
N PRO A 143 -18.21 15.64 -19.82
CA PRO A 143 -18.82 15.46 -18.50
C PRO A 143 -18.53 14.09 -17.93
N ASP A 144 -18.27 14.04 -16.61
CA ASP A 144 -18.04 12.81 -15.86
C ASP A 144 -16.78 12.00 -16.26
N MET A 145 -15.94 12.56 -17.14
CA MET A 145 -14.66 11.99 -17.52
C MET A 145 -13.51 12.61 -16.74
N GLY A 146 -12.62 11.74 -16.29
CA GLY A 146 -11.38 12.06 -15.60
C GLY A 146 -10.26 12.51 -16.52
N LEU A 147 -9.18 13.06 -15.95
CA LEU A 147 -8.03 13.54 -16.71
C LEU A 147 -7.29 12.44 -17.49
N ALA A 148 -7.35 11.20 -17.01
CA ALA A 148 -6.78 10.04 -17.69
C ALA A 148 -7.80 9.30 -18.60
N GLY A 149 -8.99 9.87 -18.80
CA GLY A 149 -9.99 9.35 -19.73
C GLY A 149 -10.88 8.22 -19.18
N PHE A 150 -10.87 7.99 -17.87
CA PHE A 150 -11.78 7.06 -17.20
C PHE A 150 -12.98 7.79 -16.58
N GLY A 151 -14.16 7.17 -16.63
CA GLY A 151 -15.39 7.67 -16.01
C GLY A 151 -15.68 7.00 -14.66
N LEU A 152 -16.95 7.00 -14.24
CA LEU A 152 -17.38 6.39 -12.97
C LEU A 152 -17.72 4.88 -13.11
N SER A 153 -17.57 4.35 -14.32
CA SER A 153 -17.66 2.91 -14.61
C SER A 153 -17.03 2.61 -15.97
N GLY A 154 -16.75 1.34 -16.23
CA GLY A 154 -16.29 0.87 -17.53
C GLY A 154 -15.23 -0.22 -17.42
N ASP A 155 -14.57 -0.46 -18.54
CA ASP A 155 -13.45 -1.39 -18.61
C ASP A 155 -12.21 -0.76 -17.98
N MET A 156 -11.46 -1.54 -17.23
CA MET A 156 -10.12 -1.18 -16.79
C MET A 156 -9.13 -1.48 -17.92
N GLU A 157 -8.10 -0.66 -18.06
CA GLU A 157 -7.04 -0.89 -19.02
C GLU A 157 -6.14 -2.04 -18.55
N ALA A 158 -5.95 -3.05 -19.40
CA ALA A 158 -5.00 -4.13 -19.16
C ALA A 158 -3.56 -3.61 -19.31
N LYS A 159 -2.75 -3.86 -18.30
CA LYS A 159 -1.28 -3.73 -18.31
C LYS A 159 -0.66 -5.12 -18.35
N ALA A 160 0.68 -5.20 -18.28
CA ALA A 160 1.38 -6.47 -18.34
C ALA A 160 1.01 -7.42 -17.18
N ASP A 161 0.78 -6.88 -15.99
CA ASP A 161 0.64 -7.63 -14.74
C ASP A 161 -0.59 -7.22 -13.91
N HIS A 162 -1.42 -6.29 -14.38
CA HIS A 162 -2.60 -5.81 -13.68
C HIS A 162 -3.58 -5.11 -14.63
N PHE A 163 -4.69 -4.67 -14.08
CA PHE A 163 -5.65 -3.77 -14.71
C PHE A 163 -5.70 -2.46 -13.93
N VAL A 164 -5.84 -1.33 -14.63
CA VAL A 164 -5.91 0.00 -14.01
C VAL A 164 -7.05 0.84 -14.59
N ALA A 165 -7.74 1.58 -13.75
CA ALA A 165 -8.60 2.68 -14.15
C ALA A 165 -8.14 3.94 -13.41
N GLU A 166 -7.43 4.79 -14.12
CA GLU A 166 -6.72 5.94 -13.56
C GLU A 166 -7.55 7.21 -13.65
N GLY A 167 -7.41 8.10 -12.66
CA GLY A 167 -7.96 9.45 -12.75
C GLY A 167 -9.47 9.51 -12.78
N ILE A 168 -10.15 8.52 -12.21
CA ILE A 168 -11.61 8.47 -12.09
C ILE A 168 -12.07 9.72 -11.32
N PRO A 169 -12.99 10.53 -11.85
CA PRO A 169 -13.37 11.80 -11.23
C PRO A 169 -14.43 11.62 -10.14
N LEU A 170 -14.23 10.64 -9.25
CA LEU A 170 -15.14 10.34 -8.14
C LEU A 170 -15.16 11.47 -7.11
N THR A 171 -16.35 11.86 -6.68
CA THR A 171 -16.57 12.83 -5.60
C THR A 171 -17.04 12.14 -4.33
N GLU A 172 -16.92 12.80 -3.16
CA GLU A 172 -17.41 12.24 -1.90
C GLU A 172 -18.93 12.25 -1.76
N PHE A 173 -19.68 12.63 -2.79
CA PHE A 173 -21.14 12.71 -2.74
C PHE A 173 -21.75 11.58 -3.57
N SER A 174 -22.60 10.78 -2.94
CA SER A 174 -23.34 9.73 -3.64
C SER A 174 -24.49 10.31 -4.47
N ASP A 175 -25.04 9.54 -5.40
CA ASP A 175 -26.21 9.93 -6.20
C ASP A 175 -27.44 10.09 -5.30
N SER A 176 -27.60 9.18 -4.33
CA SER A 176 -28.69 9.21 -3.35
C SER A 176 -28.57 10.37 -2.35
N ASN A 177 -27.37 10.90 -2.12
CA ASN A 177 -27.16 12.02 -1.20
C ASN A 177 -26.10 13.01 -1.69
N PRO A 178 -26.43 13.87 -2.68
CA PRO A 178 -25.46 14.71 -3.37
C PRO A 178 -24.95 15.90 -2.52
N THR A 179 -25.40 16.04 -1.27
CA THR A 179 -25.06 17.17 -0.39
C THR A 179 -24.43 16.75 0.95
N VAL A 180 -24.45 15.46 1.28
CA VAL A 180 -23.80 14.92 2.49
C VAL A 180 -22.62 14.06 2.05
N ARG A 181 -21.47 14.31 2.69
CA ARG A 181 -20.23 13.61 2.35
C ARG A 181 -20.27 12.17 2.81
N ASP A 182 -19.89 11.27 1.92
CA ASP A 182 -19.57 9.86 2.13
C ASP A 182 -18.22 9.55 1.46
N PRO A 183 -17.09 9.73 2.17
CA PRO A 183 -15.76 9.63 1.56
C PRO A 183 -15.25 8.19 1.38
N TYR A 184 -15.96 7.17 1.87
CA TYR A 184 -15.50 5.77 1.87
C TYR A 184 -16.39 4.85 1.03
N GLN A 185 -16.81 5.34 -0.14
CA GLN A 185 -17.62 4.58 -1.08
C GLN A 185 -16.81 3.43 -1.70
N LEU A 186 -17.46 2.28 -1.90
CA LEU A 186 -16.83 1.09 -2.47
C LEU A 186 -17.07 1.00 -3.97
N ALA A 187 -16.02 0.67 -4.71
CA ALA A 187 -16.13 0.23 -6.09
C ALA A 187 -16.52 -1.25 -6.15
N GLU A 188 -17.33 -1.62 -7.13
CA GLU A 188 -17.55 -3.01 -7.51
C GLU A 188 -16.69 -3.36 -8.72
N LEU A 189 -15.99 -4.50 -8.65
CA LEU A 189 -15.15 -5.03 -9.73
C LEU A 189 -15.67 -6.39 -10.19
N VAL A 190 -15.65 -6.62 -11.51
CA VAL A 190 -16.05 -7.89 -12.14
C VAL A 190 -15.01 -8.26 -13.20
N ALA A 191 -14.58 -9.53 -13.22
CA ALA A 191 -13.61 -10.10 -14.15
C ALA A 191 -14.16 -11.33 -14.89
#